data_AF-B8C5J3-F1
#
_entry.id   AF-B8C5J3-F1
#
_cell.length_a   1.000
_cell.length_b   1.000
_cell.length_c   1.000
_cell.angle_alpha   90.00
_cell.angle_beta   90.00
_cell.angle_gamma   90.00
#
_symmetry.space_group_name_H-M   'P 1'
#
loop_
_entity.id
_entity.type
_entity.pdbx_description
1 polymer ?
#
loop_
_entity_poly.entity_id
_entity_poly.type
_entity_poly.pdbx_seq_one_letter_code
_entity_poly.pdbx_strand_id
1 'polypeptide(L)'
;MQPGSIMPVIHSAQQPLQPRSVGADKSLPMAIFTHFFTEAATTIFDSAHSGIFFTILHDPLHIYPEEYLQSTSEKNGAEDVMNYDNLLVRSLAGFQDTNRKVNDWDLEVAKEMLKRKFFLGSCDHPSETLRRLGYFHGQRDTRSLDNDPRNEVCNQTRQSWEQECDHMKKTWEAKMKRMDPQIILRIKEKHQYDVLLFEYASSYFDMQSALFS
;
A
#
# COMPACT_ATOMS: atom_id res chain seq x y z
N MET A 1 33.41 66.04 -27.65
CA MET A 1 32.24 66.35 -26.81
C MET A 1 31.10 65.44 -27.21
N GLN A 2 30.83 64.43 -26.39
CA GLN A 2 29.72 63.49 -26.53
C GLN A 2 29.10 63.26 -25.13
N PRO A 3 27.81 62.92 -25.06
CA PRO A 3 26.97 63.15 -23.90
C PRO A 3 27.00 62.00 -22.88
N GLY A 4 26.84 62.37 -21.60
CA GLY A 4 26.76 61.46 -20.47
C GLY A 4 25.47 60.66 -20.44
N SER A 5 25.62 59.37 -20.15
CA SER A 5 24.53 58.42 -19.94
C SER A 5 24.17 58.36 -18.45
N ILE A 6 22.91 58.60 -18.14
CA ILE A 6 22.32 58.56 -16.80
C ILE A 6 21.83 57.13 -16.56
N MET A 7 22.35 56.46 -15.53
CA MET A 7 21.79 55.19 -15.05
C MET A 7 20.61 55.43 -14.09
N PRO A 8 19.53 54.63 -14.16
CA PRO A 8 18.43 54.72 -13.19
C PRO A 8 18.77 54.02 -11.87
N VAL A 9 18.44 54.69 -10.77
CA VAL A 9 18.47 54.19 -9.39
C VAL A 9 17.29 53.24 -9.18
N ILE A 10 17.57 51.97 -8.87
CA ILE A 10 16.55 50.99 -8.46
C ILE A 10 16.37 51.12 -6.95
N HIS A 11 15.25 51.70 -6.52
CA HIS A 11 14.79 51.61 -5.14
C HIS A 11 13.99 50.30 -4.95
N SER A 12 14.59 49.30 -4.31
CA SER A 12 13.88 48.13 -3.81
C SER A 12 13.11 48.50 -2.54
N ALA A 13 11.82 48.76 -2.67
CA ALA A 13 10.91 48.81 -1.53
C ALA A 13 10.66 47.37 -1.02
N GLN A 14 11.18 47.06 0.16
CA GLN A 14 10.81 45.86 0.91
C GLN A 14 9.34 45.97 1.31
N GLN A 15 8.47 45.20 0.65
CA GLN A 15 7.10 45.00 1.15
C GLN A 15 7.14 44.05 2.35
N PRO A 16 6.36 44.32 3.40
CA PRO A 16 6.27 43.43 4.56
C PRO A 16 5.68 42.08 4.13
N LEU A 17 6.33 41.00 4.56
CA LEU A 17 5.86 39.63 4.42
C LEU A 17 4.46 39.53 5.03
N GLN A 18 3.42 39.50 4.18
CA GLN A 18 2.12 39.06 4.62
C GLN A 18 2.23 37.58 4.99
N PRO A 19 1.67 37.14 6.13
CA PRO A 19 1.60 35.72 6.43
C PRO A 19 0.82 35.06 5.31
N ARG A 20 1.52 34.23 4.51
CA ARG A 20 0.89 33.36 3.52
C ARG A 20 -0.19 32.60 4.28
N SER A 21 -1.44 32.81 3.88
CA SER A 21 -2.52 31.91 4.23
C SER A 21 -2.03 30.50 3.90
N VAL A 22 -1.86 29.67 4.92
CA VAL A 22 -1.68 28.23 4.76
C VAL A 22 -3.01 27.73 4.21
N GLY A 23 -3.17 27.89 2.90
CA GLY A 23 -4.25 27.32 2.13
C GLY A 23 -4.15 25.82 2.33
N ALA A 24 -5.25 25.27 2.81
CA ALA A 24 -5.45 23.84 2.98
C ALA A 24 -5.36 23.13 1.63
N ASP A 25 -4.15 22.87 1.15
CA ASP A 25 -3.91 21.76 0.24
C ASP A 25 -3.98 20.50 1.08
N LYS A 26 -5.22 20.10 1.39
CA LYS A 26 -5.53 18.75 1.82
C LYS A 26 -5.25 17.86 0.62
N SER A 27 -3.99 17.50 0.41
CA SER A 27 -3.62 16.38 -0.44
C SER A 27 -4.49 15.22 0.03
N LEU A 28 -5.45 14.82 -0.80
CA LEU A 28 -6.27 13.65 -0.54
C LEU A 28 -5.35 12.48 -0.18
N PRO A 29 -5.75 11.57 0.73
CA PRO A 29 -4.96 10.39 1.00
C PRO A 29 -4.67 9.68 -0.33
N MET A 30 -3.39 9.52 -0.65
CA MET A 30 -2.96 8.81 -1.85
C MET A 30 -3.16 7.32 -1.57
N ALA A 31 -4.22 6.76 -2.14
CA ALA A 31 -4.42 5.32 -2.11
C ALA A 31 -3.45 4.69 -3.10
N ILE A 32 -2.44 3.99 -2.57
CA ILE A 32 -1.43 3.30 -3.37
C ILE A 32 -1.84 1.82 -3.41
N PHE A 33 -2.44 1.43 -4.53
CA PHE A 33 -2.76 0.04 -4.84
C PHE A 33 -1.63 -0.51 -5.71
N THR A 34 -0.73 -1.31 -5.17
CA THR A 34 0.29 -1.94 -6.01
C THR A 34 0.87 -3.20 -5.39
N HIS A 35 1.16 -4.17 -6.26
CA HIS A 35 1.87 -5.41 -5.97
C HIS A 35 3.39 -5.20 -5.83
N PHE A 36 3.90 -4.03 -6.25
CA PHE A 36 5.30 -3.63 -6.18
C PHE A 36 5.40 -2.24 -5.54
N PHE A 37 5.83 -2.23 -4.28
CA PHE A 37 5.72 -1.09 -3.37
C PHE A 37 7.03 -0.29 -3.20
N THR A 38 8.08 -0.70 -3.91
CA THR A 38 9.47 -0.29 -3.64
C THR A 38 9.74 1.20 -3.81
N GLU A 39 9.19 1.81 -4.87
CA GLU A 39 9.40 3.23 -5.17
C GLU A 39 8.64 4.13 -4.20
N ALA A 40 7.41 3.74 -3.86
CA ALA A 40 6.61 4.43 -2.85
C ALA A 40 7.30 4.37 -1.49
N ALA A 41 7.71 3.18 -1.03
CA ALA A 41 8.40 2.94 0.25
C ALA A 41 9.59 3.87 0.51
N THR A 42 10.36 4.18 -0.54
CA THR A 42 11.62 4.92 -0.43
C THR A 42 11.47 6.43 -0.62
N THR A 43 10.43 6.88 -1.32
CA THR A 43 10.25 8.31 -1.65
C THR A 43 9.06 8.96 -0.96
N ILE A 44 8.01 8.20 -0.66
CA ILE A 44 6.72 8.69 -0.16
C ILE A 44 6.55 8.41 1.35
N PHE A 45 7.25 7.41 1.91
CA PHE A 45 7.14 7.03 3.33
C PHE A 45 8.21 7.63 4.24
N ASP A 46 8.82 8.74 3.85
CA ASP A 46 9.72 9.45 4.75
C ASP A 46 8.94 10.12 5.92
N SER A 47 9.69 10.56 6.93
CA SER A 47 9.13 11.23 8.11
C SER A 47 8.48 12.58 7.83
N ALA A 48 8.71 13.18 6.66
CA ALA A 48 8.16 14.48 6.27
C ALA A 48 6.77 14.36 5.63
N HIS A 49 6.38 13.18 5.15
CA HIS A 49 5.06 12.95 4.57
C HIS A 49 3.98 12.71 5.65
N SER A 50 2.98 13.58 5.66
CA SER A 50 1.81 13.52 6.56
C SER A 50 0.61 12.75 5.99
N GLY A 51 0.79 12.01 4.89
CA GLY A 51 -0.26 11.23 4.25
C GLY A 51 -0.60 9.96 5.03
N ILE A 52 -1.89 9.58 5.00
CA ILE A 52 -2.36 8.23 5.37
C ILE A 52 -2.46 7.44 4.08
N PHE A 53 -1.91 6.24 4.07
CA PHE A 53 -1.92 5.35 2.92
C PHE A 53 -2.95 4.26 3.11
N PHE A 54 -3.59 3.86 2.02
CA PHE A 54 -4.49 2.71 2.02
C PHE A 54 -3.80 1.55 1.30
N THR A 55 -3.85 0.34 1.86
CA THR A 55 -3.35 -0.87 1.20
C THR A 55 -4.23 -2.07 1.53
N ILE A 56 -4.28 -3.02 0.60
CA ILE A 56 -4.85 -4.36 0.83
C ILE A 56 -3.71 -5.35 0.68
N LEU A 57 -3.41 -6.05 1.76
CA LEU A 57 -2.40 -7.09 1.73
C LEU A 57 -3.05 -8.41 1.31
N HIS A 58 -2.39 -9.11 0.39
CA HIS A 58 -2.75 -10.46 0.03
C HIS A 58 -1.91 -11.44 0.82
N ASP A 59 -2.44 -12.65 1.04
CA ASP A 59 -1.66 -13.75 1.58
C ASP A 59 -0.42 -13.96 0.68
N PRO A 60 0.81 -13.91 1.23
CA PRO A 60 2.03 -14.17 0.49
C PRO A 60 2.00 -15.47 -0.33
N LEU A 61 1.29 -16.48 0.18
CA LEU A 61 1.12 -17.77 -0.49
C LEU A 61 0.22 -17.71 -1.71
N HIS A 62 -0.49 -16.60 -1.93
CA HIS A 62 -1.20 -16.35 -3.17
C HIS A 62 -0.29 -15.69 -4.22
N ILE A 63 0.66 -14.85 -3.81
CA ILE A 63 1.51 -14.08 -4.73
C ILE A 63 2.70 -14.92 -5.22
N TYR A 64 3.47 -15.45 -4.28
CA TYR A 64 4.76 -16.08 -4.58
C TYR A 64 4.72 -17.33 -5.47
N PRO A 65 3.65 -18.15 -5.49
CA PRO A 65 3.65 -19.29 -6.39
C PRO A 65 3.58 -18.93 -7.88
N GLU A 66 3.02 -17.79 -8.27
CA GLU A 66 3.04 -17.36 -9.68
C GLU A 66 4.46 -17.03 -10.12
N GLU A 67 5.21 -16.33 -9.29
CA GLU A 67 6.63 -16.02 -9.51
C GLU A 67 7.46 -17.32 -9.58
N TYR A 68 7.16 -18.29 -8.72
CA TYR A 68 7.80 -19.61 -8.73
C TYR A 68 7.48 -20.38 -10.04
N LEU A 69 6.23 -20.41 -10.46
CA LEU A 69 5.83 -21.13 -11.68
C LEU A 69 6.40 -20.47 -12.94
N GLN A 70 6.42 -19.14 -13.01
CA GLN A 70 7.01 -18.40 -14.15
C GLN A 70 8.52 -18.64 -14.24
N SER A 71 9.24 -18.52 -13.12
CA SER A 71 10.70 -18.73 -13.06
C SER A 71 11.14 -20.16 -13.39
N THR A 72 10.32 -21.17 -13.12
CA THR A 72 10.63 -22.56 -13.51
C THR A 72 10.31 -22.87 -14.98
N SER A 73 9.45 -22.08 -15.63
CA SER A 73 9.03 -22.28 -17.02
C SER A 73 9.99 -21.64 -18.03
N GLU A 74 10.65 -20.56 -17.64
CA GLU A 74 11.65 -19.89 -18.47
C GLU A 74 13.01 -20.57 -18.28
N LYS A 75 13.56 -21.15 -19.36
CA LYS A 75 14.87 -21.85 -19.37
C LYS A 75 16.08 -20.97 -19.02
N ASN A 76 15.87 -19.70 -18.67
CA ASN A 76 16.92 -18.75 -18.35
C ASN A 76 16.92 -18.51 -16.83
N GLY A 77 17.71 -19.31 -16.11
CA GLY A 77 18.18 -18.97 -14.76
C GLY A 77 17.10 -18.81 -13.69
N ALA A 78 16.48 -19.91 -13.28
CA ALA A 78 15.60 -19.99 -12.11
C ALA A 78 16.22 -19.46 -10.79
N GLU A 79 17.52 -19.17 -10.76
CA GLU A 79 18.22 -18.62 -9.60
C GLU A 79 17.97 -17.12 -9.38
N ASP A 80 17.65 -16.33 -10.42
CA ASP A 80 17.69 -14.85 -10.29
C ASP A 80 16.38 -14.24 -9.78
N VAL A 81 15.22 -14.72 -10.26
CA VAL A 81 13.89 -14.29 -9.75
C VAL A 81 13.67 -14.78 -8.31
N MET A 82 14.37 -15.84 -7.92
CA MET A 82 14.35 -16.42 -6.59
C MET A 82 15.20 -15.64 -5.56
N ASN A 83 15.88 -14.56 -5.90
CA ASN A 83 16.75 -13.90 -4.91
C ASN A 83 16.05 -12.95 -3.93
N TYR A 84 14.75 -12.66 -4.12
CA TYR A 84 14.01 -11.77 -3.24
C TYR A 84 13.14 -12.57 -2.25
N ASP A 85 13.71 -12.95 -1.12
CA ASP A 85 12.93 -13.42 0.04
C ASP A 85 12.23 -12.24 0.72
N ASN A 86 11.04 -12.46 1.26
CA ASN A 86 10.36 -11.50 2.13
C ASN A 86 10.24 -10.07 1.53
N LEU A 87 9.82 -9.97 0.26
CA LEU A 87 9.77 -8.73 -0.51
C LEU A 87 8.95 -7.64 0.20
N LEU A 88 7.86 -8.02 0.88
CA LEU A 88 6.97 -7.07 1.54
C LEU A 88 7.65 -6.45 2.77
N VAL A 89 8.25 -7.27 3.62
CA VAL A 89 9.02 -6.83 4.79
C VAL A 89 10.20 -5.97 4.36
N ARG A 90 10.98 -6.40 3.36
CA ARG A 90 12.09 -5.62 2.79
C ARG A 90 11.65 -4.23 2.34
N SER A 91 10.54 -4.17 1.60
CA SER A 91 9.98 -2.92 1.09
C SER A 91 9.58 -1.98 2.22
N LEU A 92 8.83 -2.47 3.21
CA LEU A 92 8.37 -1.65 4.34
C LEU A 92 9.49 -1.24 5.28
N ALA A 93 10.51 -2.07 5.44
CA ALA A 93 11.71 -1.75 6.22
C ALA A 93 12.73 -0.89 5.45
N GLY A 94 12.49 -0.61 4.16
CA GLY A 94 13.27 0.34 3.38
C GLY A 94 14.63 -0.17 2.90
N PHE A 95 14.79 -1.47 2.65
CA PHE A 95 16.03 -2.02 2.09
C PHE A 95 15.78 -3.05 0.99
N GLN A 96 16.69 -3.11 0.02
CA GLN A 96 16.56 -3.97 -1.17
C GLN A 96 17.81 -4.84 -1.42
N ASP A 97 18.82 -4.77 -0.54
CA ASP A 97 20.03 -5.58 -0.67
C ASP A 97 19.69 -7.06 -0.47
N THR A 98 19.71 -7.82 -1.57
CA THR A 98 19.45 -9.26 -1.61
C THR A 98 20.53 -10.09 -0.91
N ASN A 99 21.73 -9.54 -0.72
CA ASN A 99 22.80 -10.22 0.02
C ASN A 99 22.57 -10.18 1.54
N ARG A 100 21.78 -9.21 2.03
CA ARG A 100 21.39 -9.10 3.42
C ARG A 100 20.14 -9.93 3.67
N LYS A 101 20.17 -10.88 4.61
CA LYS A 101 18.97 -11.62 5.03
C LYS A 101 18.02 -10.76 5.87
N VAL A 102 16.72 -10.96 5.69
CA VAL A 102 15.68 -10.41 6.58
C VAL A 102 15.79 -11.06 7.96
N ASN A 103 15.60 -10.27 9.01
CA ASN A 103 15.60 -10.75 10.39
C ASN A 103 14.40 -10.22 11.18
N ASP A 104 14.31 -10.60 12.46
CA ASP A 104 13.18 -10.21 13.33
C ASP A 104 13.06 -8.70 13.51
N TRP A 105 14.18 -7.97 13.53
CA TRP A 105 14.16 -6.51 13.64
C TRP A 105 13.51 -5.87 12.40
N ASP A 106 13.80 -6.39 11.21
CA ASP A 106 13.18 -5.90 9.96
C ASP A 106 11.66 -6.14 9.97
N LEU A 107 11.21 -7.29 10.48
CA LEU A 107 9.78 -7.58 10.65
C LEU A 107 9.13 -6.55 11.61
N GLU A 108 9.75 -6.26 12.74
CA GLU A 108 9.20 -5.28 13.70
C GLU A 108 9.14 -3.86 13.10
N VAL A 109 10.15 -3.46 12.33
CA VAL A 109 10.10 -2.19 11.57
C VAL A 109 8.93 -2.19 10.59
N ALA A 110 8.75 -3.27 9.82
CA ALA A 110 7.65 -3.38 8.86
C ALA A 110 6.26 -3.32 9.54
N LYS A 111 6.09 -4.00 10.68
CA LYS A 111 4.85 -3.95 11.48
C LYS A 111 4.55 -2.54 11.99
N GLU A 112 5.55 -1.83 12.51
CA GLU A 112 5.40 -0.46 12.97
C GLU A 112 5.10 0.51 11.81
N MET A 113 5.68 0.28 10.62
CA MET A 113 5.33 1.03 9.42
C MET A 113 3.87 0.83 9.03
N LEU A 114 3.39 -0.42 8.95
CA LEU A 114 1.97 -0.72 8.71
C LEU A 114 1.06 -0.01 9.71
N LYS A 115 1.35 -0.15 11.01
CA LYS A 115 0.54 0.43 12.08
C LYS A 115 0.46 1.96 12.04
N ARG A 116 1.56 2.63 11.68
CA ARG A 116 1.66 4.10 11.76
C ARG A 116 1.21 4.80 10.50
N LYS A 117 1.42 4.19 9.33
CA LYS A 117 1.26 4.84 8.03
C LYS A 117 0.11 4.29 7.22
N PHE A 118 -0.36 3.08 7.52
CA PHE A 118 -1.32 2.38 6.67
C PHE A 118 -2.67 2.18 7.33
N PHE A 119 -3.67 2.41 6.51
CA PHE A 119 -4.99 1.89 6.64
C PHE A 119 -5.08 0.55 5.90
N LEU A 120 -5.44 -0.51 6.61
CA LEU A 120 -5.50 -1.84 6.03
C LEU A 120 -6.92 -2.12 5.52
N GLY A 121 -7.00 -2.61 4.29
CA GLY A 121 -8.14 -3.30 3.73
C GLY A 121 -7.93 -4.82 3.71
N SER A 122 -9.03 -5.55 3.60
CA SER A 122 -9.06 -7.01 3.50
C SER A 122 -10.06 -7.46 2.44
N CYS A 123 -9.61 -8.38 1.57
CA CYS A 123 -10.49 -9.06 0.62
C CYS A 123 -11.37 -10.14 1.25
N ASP A 124 -11.07 -10.59 2.48
CA ASP A 124 -12.00 -11.44 3.24
C ASP A 124 -13.14 -10.62 3.85
N HIS A 125 -12.94 -9.32 4.02
CA HIS A 125 -13.92 -8.37 4.55
C HIS A 125 -14.07 -7.13 3.64
N PRO A 126 -14.48 -7.31 2.37
CA PRO A 126 -14.56 -6.23 1.38
C PRO A 126 -15.55 -5.13 1.77
N SER A 127 -16.73 -5.53 2.24
CA SER A 127 -17.77 -4.64 2.77
C SER A 127 -17.27 -3.73 3.89
N GLU A 128 -16.52 -4.30 4.84
CA GLU A 128 -15.96 -3.56 5.97
C GLU A 128 -14.85 -2.63 5.51
N THR A 129 -13.97 -3.10 4.62
CA THR A 129 -12.91 -2.28 4.00
C THR A 129 -13.48 -1.01 3.35
N LEU A 130 -14.52 -1.15 2.53
CA LEU A 130 -15.19 -0.03 1.87
C LEU A 130 -15.88 0.90 2.86
N ARG A 131 -16.55 0.34 3.88
CA ARG A 131 -17.18 1.14 4.95
C ARG A 131 -16.15 2.02 5.63
N ARG A 132 -14.99 1.47 5.98
CA ARG A 132 -13.94 2.23 6.65
C ARG A 132 -13.30 3.30 5.76
N LEU A 133 -13.07 2.98 4.48
CA LEU A 133 -12.65 3.99 3.48
C LEU A 133 -13.63 5.18 3.44
N GLY A 134 -14.94 4.91 3.53
CA GLY A 134 -15.98 5.94 3.62
C GLY A 134 -15.73 6.96 4.75
N TYR A 135 -15.32 6.51 5.94
CA TYR A 135 -15.02 7.41 7.06
C TYR A 135 -13.89 8.39 6.74
N PHE A 136 -12.84 7.94 6.04
CA PHE A 136 -11.72 8.82 5.66
C PHE A 136 -12.10 9.84 4.61
N HIS A 137 -13.04 9.50 3.73
CA HIS A 137 -13.61 10.43 2.76
C HIS A 137 -14.71 11.33 3.34
N GLY A 138 -14.92 11.30 4.67
CA GLY A 138 -15.89 12.15 5.35
C GLY A 138 -17.34 11.71 5.16
N GLN A 139 -17.58 10.52 4.63
CA GLN A 139 -18.91 9.91 4.58
C GLN A 139 -19.24 9.37 5.98
N ARG A 140 -19.79 10.24 6.84
CA ARG A 140 -20.12 9.90 8.22
C ARG A 140 -21.35 9.01 8.37
N ASP A 141 -22.17 8.90 7.33
CA ASP A 141 -23.37 8.06 7.35
C ASP A 141 -23.64 7.52 5.94
N THR A 142 -23.26 6.26 5.69
CA THR A 142 -23.69 5.57 4.47
C THR A 142 -25.19 5.26 4.47
N ARG A 143 -25.87 5.43 5.61
CA ARG A 143 -27.32 5.26 5.76
C ARG A 143 -28.14 6.37 5.09
N SER A 144 -27.56 7.54 4.82
CA SER A 144 -28.28 8.62 4.12
C SER A 144 -28.12 8.55 2.60
N LEU A 145 -27.40 7.55 2.08
CA LEU A 145 -27.08 7.49 0.65
C LEU A 145 -28.18 6.80 -0.18
N ASP A 146 -29.16 6.13 0.42
CA ASP A 146 -30.19 5.35 -0.31
C ASP A 146 -31.02 6.16 -1.33
N ASN A 147 -30.95 7.50 -1.28
CA ASN A 147 -31.60 8.41 -2.24
C ASN A 147 -30.61 9.21 -3.13
N ASP A 148 -29.30 8.95 -3.08
CA ASP A 148 -28.31 9.59 -3.95
C ASP A 148 -28.14 8.77 -5.24
N PRO A 149 -28.30 9.34 -6.44
CA PRO A 149 -28.04 8.61 -7.70
C PRO A 149 -26.59 8.13 -7.84
N ARG A 150 -25.62 8.71 -7.11
CA ARG A 150 -24.25 8.19 -7.03
C ARG A 150 -24.17 6.87 -6.26
N ASN A 151 -25.21 6.53 -5.51
CA ASN A 151 -25.26 5.35 -4.69
C ASN A 151 -25.44 4.07 -5.51
N GLU A 152 -26.10 4.15 -6.67
CA GLU A 152 -26.17 3.01 -7.58
C GLU A 152 -24.78 2.64 -8.11
N VAL A 153 -23.98 3.64 -8.50
CA VAL A 153 -22.58 3.42 -8.92
C VAL A 153 -21.75 2.86 -7.76
N CYS A 154 -21.83 3.46 -6.56
CA CYS A 154 -21.11 2.95 -5.39
C CYS A 154 -21.51 1.52 -5.03
N ASN A 155 -22.80 1.17 -5.11
CA ASN A 155 -23.29 -0.17 -4.85
C ASN A 155 -22.82 -1.16 -5.92
N GLN A 156 -22.81 -0.78 -7.19
CA GLN A 156 -22.26 -1.59 -8.28
C GLN A 156 -20.74 -1.80 -8.10
N THR A 157 -19.99 -0.75 -7.75
CA THR A 157 -18.55 -0.87 -7.47
C THR A 157 -18.29 -1.78 -6.28
N ARG A 158 -19.08 -1.67 -5.20
CA ARG A 158 -18.99 -2.57 -4.04
C ARG A 158 -19.26 -4.02 -4.43
N GLN A 159 -20.30 -4.28 -5.21
CA GLN A 159 -20.62 -5.63 -5.67
C GLN A 159 -19.52 -6.18 -6.59
N SER A 160 -18.97 -5.37 -7.50
CA SER A 160 -17.84 -5.76 -8.36
C SER A 160 -16.63 -6.15 -7.51
N TRP A 161 -16.29 -5.31 -6.53
CA TRP A 161 -15.19 -5.57 -5.62
C TRP A 161 -15.37 -6.86 -4.82
N GLU A 162 -16.57 -7.11 -4.29
CA GLU A 162 -16.90 -8.35 -3.58
C GLU A 162 -16.73 -9.57 -4.49
N GLN A 163 -17.23 -9.49 -5.73
CA GLN A 163 -17.08 -10.55 -6.72
C GLN A 163 -15.62 -10.79 -7.11
N GLU A 164 -14.82 -9.73 -7.24
CA GLU A 164 -13.40 -9.80 -7.54
C GLU A 164 -12.62 -10.49 -6.40
N CYS A 165 -12.83 -10.09 -5.15
CA CYS A 165 -12.20 -10.74 -4.00
C CYS A 165 -12.60 -12.22 -3.90
N ASP A 166 -13.88 -12.55 -4.10
CA ASP A 166 -14.38 -13.93 -4.13
C ASP A 166 -13.74 -14.75 -5.28
N HIS A 167 -13.62 -14.15 -6.46
CA HIS A 167 -13.02 -14.78 -7.62
C HIS A 167 -11.54 -15.06 -7.39
N MET A 168 -10.80 -14.08 -6.84
CA MET A 168 -9.40 -14.25 -6.47
C MET A 168 -9.25 -15.40 -5.47
N LYS A 169 -10.02 -15.41 -4.39
CA LYS A 169 -9.99 -16.46 -3.37
C LYS A 169 -10.22 -17.85 -3.95
N LYS A 170 -11.29 -18.03 -4.74
CA LYS A 170 -11.60 -19.31 -5.39
C LYS A 170 -10.51 -19.76 -6.36
N THR A 171 -9.98 -18.83 -7.14
CA THR A 171 -8.88 -19.10 -8.08
C THR A 171 -7.64 -19.58 -7.33
N TRP A 172 -7.31 -18.94 -6.20
CA TRP A 172 -6.17 -19.34 -5.38
C TRP A 172 -6.37 -20.67 -4.69
N GLU A 173 -7.52 -20.92 -4.08
CA GLU A 173 -7.83 -22.22 -3.48
C GLU A 173 -7.73 -23.35 -4.50
N ALA A 174 -8.20 -23.13 -5.73
CA ALA A 174 -8.10 -24.10 -6.82
C ALA A 174 -6.64 -24.33 -7.26
N LYS A 175 -5.82 -23.28 -7.32
CA LYS A 175 -4.39 -23.37 -7.64
C LYS A 175 -3.62 -24.11 -6.53
N MET A 176 -3.83 -23.74 -5.27
CA MET A 176 -3.18 -24.36 -4.11
C MET A 176 -3.48 -25.85 -4.01
N LYS A 177 -4.73 -26.27 -4.30
CA LYS A 177 -5.11 -27.70 -4.35
C LYS A 177 -4.35 -28.51 -5.40
N ARG A 178 -3.84 -27.88 -6.46
CA ARG A 178 -3.09 -28.53 -7.55
C ARG A 178 -1.58 -28.44 -7.35
N MET A 179 -1.12 -27.63 -6.41
CA MET A 179 0.29 -27.37 -6.19
C MET A 179 0.95 -28.48 -5.38
N ASP A 180 2.20 -28.80 -5.69
CA ASP A 180 3.00 -29.70 -4.86
C ASP A 180 3.14 -29.11 -3.44
N PRO A 181 2.74 -29.84 -2.38
CA PRO A 181 2.93 -29.41 -1.00
C PRO A 181 4.37 -29.02 -0.64
N GLN A 182 5.37 -29.62 -1.29
CA GLN A 182 6.78 -29.29 -1.09
C GLN A 182 7.13 -27.90 -1.64
N ILE A 183 6.51 -27.47 -2.73
CA ILE A 183 6.69 -26.11 -3.26
C ILE A 183 6.08 -25.10 -2.28
N ILE A 184 4.87 -25.38 -1.78
CA ILE A 184 4.21 -24.52 -0.77
C ILE A 184 5.08 -24.38 0.48
N LEU A 185 5.66 -25.48 0.96
CA LEU A 185 6.53 -25.47 2.14
C LEU A 185 7.77 -24.61 1.90
N ARG A 186 8.44 -24.76 0.74
CA ARG A 186 9.60 -23.93 0.39
C ARG A 186 9.28 -22.45 0.30
N ILE A 187 8.11 -22.10 -0.26
CA ILE A 187 7.65 -20.71 -0.31
C ILE A 187 7.43 -20.19 1.10
N LYS A 188 6.75 -20.95 1.98
CA LYS A 188 6.56 -20.59 3.38
C LYS A 188 7.87 -20.36 4.12
N GLU A 189 8.83 -21.26 3.97
CA GLU A 189 10.14 -21.16 4.64
C GLU A 189 10.92 -19.94 4.15
N LYS A 190 10.92 -19.71 2.84
CA LYS A 190 11.65 -18.60 2.23
C LYS A 190 11.02 -17.25 2.55
N HIS A 191 9.70 -17.15 2.51
CA HIS A 191 8.94 -15.92 2.72
C HIS A 191 8.29 -15.87 4.10
N GLN A 192 8.92 -16.50 5.10
CA GLN A 192 8.36 -16.65 6.45
C GLN A 192 8.00 -15.31 7.11
N TYR A 193 8.79 -14.27 6.88
CA TYR A 193 8.56 -12.97 7.51
C TYR A 193 7.40 -12.23 6.85
N ASP A 194 7.20 -12.40 5.54
CA ASP A 194 6.00 -11.87 4.88
C ASP A 194 4.74 -12.59 5.36
N VAL A 195 4.80 -13.91 5.60
CA VAL A 195 3.68 -14.67 6.18
C VAL A 195 3.35 -14.14 7.57
N LEU A 196 4.36 -13.98 8.44
CA LEU A 196 4.18 -13.41 9.77
C LEU A 196 3.64 -11.96 9.74
N LEU A 197 4.09 -11.16 8.76
CA LEU A 197 3.60 -9.80 8.56
C LEU A 197 2.12 -9.80 8.12
N PHE A 198 1.71 -10.73 7.25
CA PHE A 198 0.32 -10.88 6.81
C PHE A 198 -0.61 -11.32 7.95
N GLU A 199 -0.18 -12.25 8.80
CA GLU A 199 -0.91 -12.67 10.00
C GLU A 199 -1.11 -11.50 10.98
N TYR A 200 -0.04 -10.71 11.19
CA TYR A 200 -0.12 -9.47 11.96
C TYR A 200 -1.09 -8.47 11.33
N ALA A 201 -1.00 -8.25 10.02
CA ALA A 201 -1.85 -7.32 9.29
C ALA A 201 -3.34 -7.70 9.37
N SER A 202 -3.65 -8.99 9.27
CA SER A 202 -5.01 -9.51 9.45
C SER A 202 -5.54 -9.24 10.87
N SER A 203 -4.74 -9.53 11.89
CA SER A 203 -5.09 -9.23 13.29
C SER A 203 -5.24 -7.72 13.52
N TYR A 204 -4.40 -6.91 12.90
CA TYR A 204 -4.45 -5.46 13.00
C TYR A 204 -5.65 -4.86 12.28
N PHE A 205 -6.06 -5.43 11.14
CA PHE A 205 -7.30 -5.09 10.47
C PHE A 205 -8.50 -5.28 11.40
N ASP A 206 -8.57 -6.39 12.13
CA ASP A 206 -9.64 -6.67 13.09
C ASP A 206 -9.62 -5.71 14.28
N MET A 207 -8.44 -5.41 14.81
CA MET A 207 -8.28 -4.39 15.86
C MET A 207 -8.74 -3.00 15.39
N GLN A 208 -8.44 -2.64 14.14
CA GLN A 208 -8.93 -1.40 13.55
C GLN A 208 -10.46 -1.41 13.41
N SER A 209 -11.11 -2.55 13.10
CA SER A 209 -12.59 -2.66 13.04
C SER A 209 -13.25 -2.07 14.27
N ALA A 210 -12.72 -2.42 15.45
CA ALA A 210 -13.29 -2.04 16.74
C ALA A 210 -13.26 -0.53 17.01
N LEU A 211 -12.45 0.23 16.26
CA LEU A 211 -12.40 1.69 16.35
C LEU A 211 -13.48 2.37 15.50
N PHE A 212 -14.09 1.64 14.55
CA PHE A 212 -15.11 2.15 13.63
C PHE A 212 -16.51 1.59 13.90
N SER A 213 -16.67 0.71 14.89
CA SER A 213 -17.97 0.18 15.35
C SER A 213 -18.59 1.09 16.41
#